data_AF-A0A1G3UIA0-F1
#
_entry.id   AF-A0A1G3UIA0-F1
#
_cell.length_a   1.000
_cell.length_b   1.000
_cell.length_c   1.000
_cell.angle_alpha   90.00
_cell.angle_beta   90.00
_cell.angle_gamma   90.00
#
_symmetry.space_group_name_H-M   'P 1'
#
loop_
_entity.id
_entity.type
_entity.pdbx_description
1 polymer ?
#
loop_
_entity_poly.entity_id
_entity_poly.type
_entity_poly.pdbx_seq_one_letter_code
_entity_poly.pdbx_strand_id
1 'polypeptide(L)'
;MSFRIIIFLSYIVFVSVAVADSDEANQTFQQYIDEKQEKISKEVVELFDNIDKKLAYWIYTTDSNEISQSQTKSSIDEFFKGEKYIKESNKSYIQIRLKTLLQSQELSSLNARIKAQIPLERTKNSFQIFFNDIGQEPMDNAISELENKKSAQIGVNYFAPDLKEIKSKYSIGLRGLSTYVSARYSKEFELQKWIIEPTQEFEYSTKYDFSEETNIYFDRPFDEHSLFRTTLHRKTQAGIDGFDYALTFSYYQALSKKKGFGVAQRFWGNSKYSCDEEPNEFSGISNYTTQFSWRQNIFRKWVAYEIQPIVSFHRQYNYEANYMLRFYLDFYFGNID
;
A
#
# COMPACT_ATOMS: atom_id res chain seq x y z
N MET A 1 -11.81 24.25 14.62
CA MET A 1 -13.01 23.59 14.06
C MET A 1 -12.78 22.10 13.77
N SER A 2 -11.59 21.68 13.29
CA SER A 2 -11.21 20.29 13.01
C SER A 2 -11.28 19.32 14.21
N PHE A 3 -10.87 19.75 15.41
CA PHE A 3 -10.86 18.89 16.62
C PHE A 3 -12.25 18.40 17.06
N ARG A 4 -13.30 19.22 16.84
CA ARG A 4 -14.68 18.83 17.18
C ARG A 4 -15.25 17.80 16.21
N ILE A 5 -14.85 17.83 14.94
CA ILE A 5 -15.25 16.85 13.92
C ILE A 5 -14.52 15.52 14.14
N ILE A 6 -13.25 15.57 14.56
CA ILE A 6 -12.46 14.37 14.92
C ILE A 6 -13.06 13.70 16.16
N ILE A 7 -13.40 14.47 17.20
CA ILE A 7 -14.13 13.95 18.36
C ILE A 7 -15.49 13.40 17.92
N PHE A 8 -16.21 14.04 17.01
CA PHE A 8 -17.51 13.56 16.53
C PHE A 8 -17.42 12.26 15.71
N LEU A 9 -16.40 12.11 14.85
CA LEU A 9 -16.16 10.88 14.09
C LEU A 9 -15.63 9.74 14.97
N SER A 10 -14.73 10.04 15.91
CA SER A 10 -14.32 9.06 16.92
C SER A 10 -15.48 8.71 17.84
N TYR A 11 -16.35 9.67 18.17
CA TYR A 11 -17.53 9.46 18.99
C TYR A 11 -18.58 8.65 18.22
N ILE A 12 -18.78 8.82 16.91
CA ILE A 12 -19.67 7.94 16.13
C ILE A 12 -19.12 6.50 16.12
N VAL A 13 -17.81 6.32 15.99
CA VAL A 13 -17.18 5.00 16.02
C VAL A 13 -17.16 4.41 17.45
N PHE A 14 -17.04 5.22 18.50
CA PHE A 14 -17.07 4.75 19.89
C PHE A 14 -18.50 4.57 20.44
N VAL A 15 -19.47 5.40 20.01
CA VAL A 15 -20.90 5.29 20.37
C VAL A 15 -21.54 4.11 19.68
N SER A 16 -21.11 3.75 18.46
CA SER A 16 -21.51 2.47 17.86
C SER A 16 -20.92 1.25 18.59
N VAL A 17 -19.85 1.43 19.37
CA VAL A 17 -19.27 0.39 20.25
C VAL A 17 -19.87 0.44 21.66
N ALA A 18 -20.32 1.60 22.14
CA ALA A 18 -20.80 1.83 23.52
C ALA A 18 -22.33 1.83 23.67
N VAL A 19 -23.10 2.09 22.61
CA VAL A 19 -24.57 1.98 22.60
C VAL A 19 -24.94 0.57 22.15
N ALA A 20 -24.62 -0.37 23.03
CA ALA A 20 -25.05 -1.76 22.97
C ALA A 20 -26.44 -1.92 23.61
N ASP A 21 -27.45 -1.19 23.09
CA ASP A 21 -28.82 -1.34 23.56
C ASP A 21 -29.84 -0.95 22.45
N SER A 22 -29.96 -1.81 21.43
CA SER A 22 -31.16 -2.04 20.61
C SER A 22 -30.81 -2.98 19.44
N ASP A 23 -30.96 -4.29 19.67
CA ASP A 23 -30.55 -5.34 18.73
C ASP A 23 -31.30 -5.31 17.38
N GLU A 24 -32.57 -4.88 17.33
CA GLU A 24 -33.36 -4.87 16.08
C GLU A 24 -32.95 -3.76 15.09
N ALA A 25 -32.72 -2.54 15.59
CA ALA A 25 -32.32 -1.41 14.74
C ALA A 25 -30.90 -1.61 14.18
N ASN A 26 -30.01 -2.19 14.98
CA ASN A 26 -28.65 -2.55 14.55
C ASN A 26 -28.64 -3.69 13.53
N GLN A 27 -29.47 -4.73 13.70
CA GLN A 27 -29.58 -5.79 12.70
C GLN A 27 -30.07 -5.25 11.36
N THR A 28 -31.08 -4.38 11.37
CA THR A 28 -31.66 -3.80 10.15
C THR A 28 -30.67 -2.87 9.44
N PHE A 29 -29.94 -2.03 10.18
CA PHE A 29 -28.93 -1.15 9.58
C PHE A 29 -27.72 -1.92 9.04
N GLN A 30 -27.24 -2.93 9.77
CA GLN A 30 -26.15 -3.79 9.29
C GLN A 30 -26.53 -4.56 8.03
N GLN A 31 -27.74 -5.13 7.99
CA GLN A 31 -28.27 -5.81 6.80
C GLN A 31 -28.37 -4.84 5.61
N TYR A 32 -28.88 -3.63 5.82
CA TYR A 32 -28.96 -2.62 4.77
C TYR A 32 -27.59 -2.25 4.19
N ILE A 33 -26.58 -2.05 5.05
CA ILE A 33 -25.22 -1.72 4.60
C ILE A 33 -24.59 -2.91 3.87
N ASP A 34 -24.76 -4.13 4.37
CA ASP A 34 -24.28 -5.36 3.72
C ASP A 34 -24.93 -5.54 2.34
N GLU A 35 -26.25 -5.35 2.21
CA GLU A 35 -26.97 -5.43 0.92
C GLU A 35 -26.47 -4.38 -0.08
N LYS A 36 -26.24 -3.14 0.38
CA LYS A 36 -25.68 -2.09 -0.48
C LYS A 36 -24.26 -2.42 -0.92
N GLN A 37 -23.43 -2.92 -0.01
CA GLN A 37 -22.06 -3.31 -0.34
C GLN A 37 -22.02 -4.48 -1.32
N GLU A 38 -22.90 -5.47 -1.15
CA GLU A 38 -23.02 -6.61 -2.06
C GLU A 38 -23.48 -6.14 -3.43
N LYS A 39 -24.47 -5.25 -3.49
CA LYS A 39 -24.94 -4.66 -4.75
C LYS A 39 -23.83 -3.90 -5.47
N ILE A 40 -23.10 -3.02 -4.76
CA ILE A 40 -21.97 -2.27 -5.34
C ILE A 40 -20.88 -3.23 -5.79
N SER A 41 -20.57 -4.28 -5.01
CA SER A 41 -19.57 -5.26 -5.40
C SER A 41 -19.97 -6.02 -6.66
N LYS A 42 -21.24 -6.39 -6.81
CA LYS A 42 -21.77 -6.99 -8.05
C LYS A 42 -21.63 -6.04 -9.23
N GLU A 43 -22.00 -4.77 -9.07
CA GLU A 43 -21.84 -3.74 -10.11
C GLU A 43 -20.36 -3.55 -10.50
N VAL A 44 -19.43 -3.59 -9.53
CA VAL A 44 -17.98 -3.52 -9.77
C VAL A 44 -17.50 -4.74 -10.56
N VAL A 45 -17.92 -5.95 -10.17
CA VAL A 45 -17.58 -7.18 -10.89
C VAL A 45 -18.13 -7.15 -12.31
N GLU A 46 -19.38 -6.75 -12.52
CA GLU A 46 -19.99 -6.61 -13.84
C GLU A 46 -19.30 -5.53 -14.69
N LEU A 47 -18.92 -4.40 -14.09
CA LEU A 47 -18.16 -3.36 -14.77
C LEU A 47 -16.80 -3.90 -15.25
N PHE A 48 -16.08 -4.58 -14.38
CA PHE A 48 -14.77 -5.17 -14.68
C PHE A 48 -14.89 -6.24 -15.76
N ASP A 49 -15.91 -7.09 -15.68
CA ASP A 49 -16.24 -8.10 -16.68
C ASP A 49 -16.52 -7.49 -18.05
N ASN A 50 -17.28 -6.39 -18.09
CA ASN A 50 -17.59 -5.67 -19.31
C ASN A 50 -16.37 -4.98 -19.93
N ILE A 51 -15.48 -4.41 -19.10
CA ILE A 51 -14.22 -3.82 -19.55
C ILE A 51 -13.35 -4.90 -20.19
N ASP A 52 -13.18 -6.02 -19.49
CA ASP A 52 -12.40 -7.16 -19.95
C ASP A 52 -12.95 -7.75 -21.26
N LYS A 53 -14.27 -7.98 -21.37
CA LYS A 53 -14.92 -8.41 -22.63
C LYS A 53 -14.63 -7.47 -23.80
N LYS A 54 -14.82 -6.16 -23.61
CA LYS A 54 -14.62 -5.16 -24.67
C LYS A 54 -13.16 -5.11 -25.11
N LEU A 55 -12.22 -5.16 -24.18
CA LEU A 55 -10.79 -5.14 -24.49
C LEU A 55 -10.32 -6.44 -25.14
N ALA A 56 -10.82 -7.60 -24.68
CA ALA A 56 -10.54 -8.89 -25.31
C ALA A 56 -11.00 -8.93 -26.77
N TYR A 57 -12.17 -8.36 -27.08
CA TYR A 57 -12.65 -8.23 -28.46
C TYR A 57 -11.69 -7.40 -29.32
N TRP A 58 -11.18 -6.29 -28.79
CA TRP A 58 -10.20 -5.44 -29.49
C TRP A 58 -8.83 -6.12 -29.66
N ILE A 59 -8.46 -7.00 -28.73
CA ILE A 59 -7.13 -7.63 -28.69
C ILE A 59 -7.07 -8.95 -29.50
N TYR A 60 -8.17 -9.41 -30.11
CA TYR A 60 -8.21 -10.59 -31.01
C TYR A 60 -7.38 -11.78 -30.50
N THR A 61 -7.78 -12.39 -29.39
CA THR A 61 -7.22 -13.69 -29.00
C THR A 61 -8.28 -14.58 -28.37
N THR A 62 -8.76 -15.56 -29.13
CA THR A 62 -9.48 -16.73 -28.62
C THR A 62 -8.46 -17.83 -28.36
N ASP A 63 -8.25 -18.16 -27.09
CA ASP A 63 -8.22 -19.53 -26.56
C ASP A 63 -7.72 -19.49 -25.12
N SER A 64 -8.55 -20.05 -24.24
CA SER A 64 -8.33 -20.19 -22.81
C SER A 64 -7.22 -21.19 -22.53
N ASN A 65 -6.15 -20.74 -21.89
CA ASN A 65 -5.26 -21.61 -21.13
C ASN A 65 -5.14 -21.08 -19.70
N GLU A 66 -5.08 -22.03 -18.77
CA GLU A 66 -5.09 -21.82 -17.33
C GLU A 66 -4.01 -20.81 -16.90
N ILE A 67 -4.47 -19.78 -16.19
CA ILE A 67 -3.60 -18.83 -15.50
C ILE A 67 -2.86 -19.62 -14.42
N SER A 68 -1.55 -19.74 -14.57
CA SER A 68 -0.68 -20.19 -13.48
C SER A 68 -0.90 -19.25 -12.30
N GLN A 69 -1.64 -19.73 -11.29
CA GLN A 69 -1.71 -19.08 -9.99
C GLN A 69 -0.28 -18.94 -9.48
N SER A 70 0.22 -17.70 -9.42
CA SER A 70 1.47 -17.40 -8.74
C SER A 70 1.40 -17.97 -7.34
N GLN A 71 2.28 -18.93 -7.07
CA GLN A 71 2.39 -19.66 -5.81
C GLN A 71 2.66 -18.70 -4.63
N THR A 72 1.95 -18.99 -3.54
CA THR A 72 2.25 -18.68 -2.13
C THR A 72 2.77 -17.28 -1.80
N LYS A 73 1.89 -16.27 -1.93
CA LYS A 73 2.00 -15.12 -1.03
C LYS A 73 1.70 -15.58 0.40
N SER A 74 2.52 -15.15 1.35
CA SER A 74 2.24 -15.39 2.77
C SER A 74 0.86 -14.82 3.14
N SER A 75 0.07 -15.61 3.86
CA SER A 75 -1.22 -15.19 4.45
C SER A 75 -1.12 -13.87 5.23
N ILE A 76 0.08 -13.56 5.73
CA ILE A 76 0.41 -12.36 6.49
C ILE A 76 0.50 -11.14 5.58
N ASP A 77 1.20 -11.24 4.44
CA ASP A 77 1.27 -10.15 3.47
C ASP A 77 -0.11 -9.81 2.89
N GLU A 78 -0.95 -10.83 2.69
CA GLU A 78 -2.34 -10.66 2.30
C GLU A 78 -3.22 -10.03 3.40
N PHE A 79 -2.99 -10.37 4.67
CA PHE A 79 -3.73 -9.78 5.78
C PHE A 79 -3.39 -8.29 5.99
N PHE A 80 -2.09 -7.96 5.99
CA PHE A 80 -1.62 -6.59 6.20
C PHE A 80 -1.71 -5.72 4.94
N LYS A 81 -1.78 -6.33 3.74
CA LYS A 81 -1.86 -5.65 2.44
C LYS A 81 -0.83 -4.53 2.30
N GLY A 82 0.41 -4.83 2.70
CA GLY A 82 1.54 -3.91 2.62
C GLY A 82 1.92 -3.56 1.18
N GLU A 83 2.87 -2.65 1.00
CA GLU A 83 3.28 -2.20 -0.34
C GLU A 83 3.77 -3.34 -1.24
N LYS A 84 4.54 -4.28 -0.67
CA LYS A 84 4.96 -5.51 -1.35
C LYS A 84 3.76 -6.25 -1.96
N TYR A 85 2.77 -6.57 -1.13
CA TYR A 85 1.54 -7.24 -1.55
C TYR A 85 0.83 -6.50 -2.69
N ILE A 86 0.66 -5.18 -2.55
CA ILE A 86 -0.05 -4.33 -3.52
C ILE A 86 0.70 -4.28 -4.86
N LYS A 87 2.03 -4.14 -4.86
CA LYS A 87 2.84 -4.06 -6.08
C LYS A 87 2.86 -5.39 -6.85
N GLU A 88 2.65 -6.51 -6.17
CA GLU A 88 2.69 -7.86 -6.74
C GLU A 88 1.30 -8.45 -6.98
N SER A 89 0.22 -7.79 -6.54
CA SER A 89 -1.14 -8.35 -6.62
C SER A 89 -1.70 -8.17 -8.02
N ASN A 90 -2.22 -9.25 -8.59
CA ASN A 90 -3.07 -9.24 -9.78
C ASN A 90 -4.57 -9.35 -9.43
N LYS A 91 -4.95 -9.33 -8.15
CA LYS A 91 -6.35 -9.48 -7.72
C LYS A 91 -7.23 -8.30 -8.17
N SER A 92 -8.51 -8.60 -8.36
CA SER A 92 -9.55 -7.66 -8.80
C SER A 92 -10.25 -7.02 -7.61
N TYR A 93 -9.99 -5.74 -7.35
CA TYR A 93 -10.65 -5.04 -6.24
C TYR A 93 -10.66 -3.52 -6.41
N ILE A 94 -11.63 -2.88 -5.75
CA ILE A 94 -11.60 -1.46 -5.42
C ILE A 94 -11.38 -1.32 -3.92
N GLN A 95 -10.46 -0.45 -3.53
CA GLN A 95 -10.19 -0.09 -2.15
C GLN A 95 -10.41 1.41 -1.96
N ILE A 96 -11.20 1.76 -0.95
CA ILE A 96 -11.30 3.13 -0.44
C ILE A 96 -10.65 3.14 0.95
N ARG A 97 -9.56 3.88 1.11
CA ARG A 97 -8.82 4.02 2.37
C ARG A 97 -8.96 5.44 2.89
N LEU A 98 -9.61 5.60 4.04
CA LEU A 98 -9.58 6.84 4.81
C LEU A 98 -8.40 6.79 5.77
N LYS A 99 -7.62 7.88 5.84
CA LYS A 99 -6.44 8.04 6.68
C LYS A 99 -6.55 9.30 7.51
N THR A 100 -6.46 9.15 8.83
CA THR A 100 -6.28 10.26 9.75
C THR A 100 -4.89 10.16 10.37
N LEU A 101 -4.12 11.24 10.36
CA LEU A 101 -2.84 11.36 11.06
C LEU A 101 -2.94 12.48 12.08
N LEU A 102 -2.74 12.13 13.35
CA LEU A 102 -2.53 13.08 14.44
C LEU A 102 -1.05 13.08 14.77
N GLN A 103 -0.44 14.24 14.99
CA GLN A 103 0.99 14.36 15.27
C GLN A 103 1.32 15.59 16.12
N SER A 104 2.44 15.55 16.84
CA SER A 104 2.81 16.60 17.80
C SER A 104 3.64 17.73 17.19
N GLN A 105 4.47 17.45 16.18
CA GLN A 105 5.38 18.44 15.58
C GLN A 105 4.81 19.16 14.35
N GLU A 106 3.67 18.71 13.80
CA GLU A 106 3.05 19.28 12.59
C GLU A 106 1.53 19.31 12.68
N LEU A 107 0.87 19.91 11.68
CA LEU A 107 -0.57 19.83 11.52
C LEU A 107 -1.04 18.41 11.25
N SER A 108 -2.12 18.03 11.93
CA SER A 108 -2.83 16.77 11.67
C SER A 108 -3.47 16.78 10.29
N SER A 109 -3.52 15.62 9.61
CA SER A 109 -4.07 15.51 8.26
C SER A 109 -5.15 14.44 8.14
N LEU A 110 -6.08 14.66 7.22
CA LEU A 110 -7.11 13.72 6.81
C LEU A 110 -7.00 13.54 5.30
N ASN A 111 -6.85 12.29 4.85
CA ASN A 111 -6.73 11.96 3.44
C ASN A 111 -7.63 10.78 3.10
N ALA A 112 -8.25 10.80 1.92
CA ALA A 112 -8.89 9.64 1.33
C ALA A 112 -8.04 9.18 0.15
N ARG A 113 -7.88 7.86 -0.01
CA ARG A 113 -7.21 7.26 -1.17
C ARG A 113 -8.14 6.23 -1.80
N ILE A 114 -8.21 6.24 -3.13
CA ILE A 114 -8.95 5.26 -3.91
C ILE A 114 -7.95 4.46 -4.75
N LYS A 115 -8.07 3.14 -4.71
CA LYS A 115 -7.32 2.22 -5.55
C LYS A 115 -8.29 1.30 -6.28
N ALA A 116 -8.04 1.03 -7.54
CA ALA A 116 -8.74 0.01 -8.30
C ALA A 116 -7.74 -0.82 -9.08
N GLN A 117 -7.95 -2.13 -9.11
CA GLN A 117 -7.16 -3.09 -9.88
C GLN A 117 -8.12 -4.00 -10.64
N ILE A 118 -7.94 -4.09 -11.96
CA ILE A 118 -8.80 -4.82 -12.89
C ILE A 118 -7.92 -5.76 -13.71
N PRO A 119 -7.75 -7.02 -13.31
CA PRO A 119 -7.09 -8.01 -14.15
C PRO A 119 -7.92 -8.27 -15.41
N LEU A 120 -7.25 -8.40 -16.56
CA LEU A 120 -7.86 -8.69 -17.85
C LEU A 120 -7.74 -10.18 -18.16
N GLU A 121 -8.55 -10.99 -17.47
CA GLU A 121 -8.46 -12.46 -17.49
C GLU A 121 -8.78 -13.09 -18.86
N ARG A 122 -9.54 -12.39 -19.73
CA ARG A 122 -9.84 -12.88 -21.09
C ARG A 122 -8.75 -12.59 -22.11
N THR A 123 -7.73 -11.83 -21.73
CA THR A 123 -6.58 -11.58 -22.61
C THR A 123 -5.51 -12.65 -22.36
N LYS A 124 -4.88 -13.16 -23.43
CA LYS A 124 -3.81 -14.19 -23.33
C LYS A 124 -2.62 -13.75 -22.46
N ASN A 125 -2.46 -12.45 -22.34
CA ASN A 125 -1.37 -11.80 -21.64
C ASN A 125 -1.91 -11.32 -20.28
N SER A 126 -1.17 -11.53 -19.21
CA SER A 126 -1.54 -11.09 -17.85
C SER A 126 -1.49 -9.57 -17.73
N PHE A 127 -2.45 -8.88 -18.35
CA PHE A 127 -2.63 -7.45 -18.25
C PHE A 127 -3.52 -7.10 -17.07
N GLN A 128 -3.28 -5.93 -16.48
CA GLN A 128 -4.10 -5.39 -15.41
C GLN A 128 -4.21 -3.89 -15.57
N ILE A 129 -5.43 -3.36 -15.64
CA ILE A 129 -5.67 -1.93 -15.53
C ILE A 129 -5.64 -1.57 -14.05
N PHE A 130 -4.96 -0.49 -13.70
CA PHE A 130 -4.97 0.01 -12.34
C PHE A 130 -5.25 1.51 -12.31
N PHE A 131 -5.90 1.91 -11.23
CA PHE A 131 -6.03 3.29 -10.79
C PHE A 131 -5.51 3.36 -9.35
N ASN A 132 -4.69 4.36 -9.06
CA ASN A 132 -4.16 4.58 -7.74
C ASN A 132 -4.09 6.07 -7.47
N ASP A 133 -4.89 6.55 -6.53
CA ASP A 133 -4.69 7.89 -6.00
C ASP A 133 -3.42 7.90 -5.13
N ILE A 134 -2.30 8.28 -5.77
CA ILE A 134 -1.01 8.42 -5.09
C ILE A 134 -1.08 9.68 -4.25
N GLY A 135 -1.37 9.51 -2.96
CA GLY A 135 -0.96 10.45 -1.93
C GLY A 135 0.32 9.94 -1.28
N GLN A 136 1.33 10.80 -1.09
CA GLN A 136 2.53 10.44 -0.31
C GLN A 136 2.14 9.95 1.10
N GLU A 137 2.81 8.91 1.60
CA GLU A 137 2.75 8.59 3.03
C GLU A 137 3.52 9.71 3.76
N PRO A 138 2.94 10.36 4.78
CA PRO A 138 3.61 11.40 5.55
C PRO A 138 4.89 10.94 6.27
N MET A 139 5.23 9.64 6.24
CA MET A 139 6.53 9.14 6.73
C MET A 139 7.58 8.94 5.64
N ASP A 140 7.19 9.06 4.37
CA ASP A 140 8.13 9.17 3.24
C ASP A 140 8.56 10.64 3.04
N ASN A 141 7.95 11.57 3.77
CA ASN A 141 8.15 13.02 3.67
C ASN A 141 9.46 13.53 4.29
N ALA A 142 10.45 12.67 4.55
CA ALA A 142 11.73 13.16 5.04
C ALA A 142 12.43 14.10 4.05
N ILE A 143 12.24 13.92 2.72
CA ILE A 143 12.83 14.79 1.69
C ILE A 143 11.87 15.14 0.53
N SER A 144 10.67 14.58 0.44
CA SER A 144 9.79 14.87 -0.71
C SER A 144 8.99 16.18 -0.61
N GLU A 145 9.49 17.20 0.11
CA GLU A 145 8.97 18.57 -0.04
C GLU A 145 9.32 19.19 -1.39
N LEU A 146 10.35 18.66 -2.08
CA LEU A 146 10.71 19.15 -3.40
C LEU A 146 9.82 18.66 -4.55
N GLU A 147 8.85 17.77 -4.32
CA GLU A 147 7.73 17.61 -5.25
C GLU A 147 6.59 16.78 -4.67
N ASN A 148 5.44 17.44 -4.48
CA ASN A 148 4.14 16.81 -4.25
C ASN A 148 3.83 15.82 -5.38
N LYS A 149 4.21 14.54 -5.25
CA LYS A 149 3.62 13.43 -6.03
C LYS A 149 2.22 13.13 -5.46
N LYS A 150 1.35 14.15 -5.44
CA LYS A 150 -0.09 14.07 -5.10
C LYS A 150 -0.90 14.02 -6.39
N SER A 151 -0.65 13.02 -7.21
CA SER A 151 -1.33 12.94 -8.51
C SER A 151 -1.82 11.53 -8.72
N ALA A 152 -3.13 11.42 -8.98
CA ALA A 152 -3.75 10.17 -9.35
C ALA A 152 -3.00 9.53 -10.52
N GLN A 153 -2.81 8.23 -10.44
CA GLN A 153 -2.15 7.42 -11.44
C GLN A 153 -3.16 6.46 -12.05
N ILE A 154 -3.15 6.38 -13.38
CA ILE A 154 -3.92 5.40 -14.13
C ILE A 154 -2.99 4.78 -15.16
N GLY A 155 -3.09 3.46 -15.36
CA GLY A 155 -2.27 2.81 -16.36
C GLY A 155 -2.58 1.33 -16.50
N VAL A 156 -1.72 0.68 -17.27
CA VAL A 156 -1.77 -0.75 -17.56
C VAL A 156 -0.48 -1.38 -17.08
N ASN A 157 -0.62 -2.44 -16.30
CA ASN A 157 0.45 -3.37 -15.98
C ASN A 157 0.41 -4.53 -16.95
N TYR A 158 1.58 -5.00 -17.36
CA TYR A 158 1.80 -6.27 -18.04
C TYR A 158 2.71 -7.13 -17.17
N PHE A 159 2.19 -8.25 -16.69
CA PHE A 159 2.97 -9.27 -16.00
C PHE A 159 3.51 -10.24 -17.05
N ALA A 160 4.80 -10.12 -17.35
CA ALA A 160 5.44 -10.96 -18.37
C ALA A 160 5.70 -12.37 -17.81
N PRO A 161 5.72 -13.40 -18.69
CA PRO A 161 6.04 -14.77 -18.27
C PRO A 161 7.40 -14.84 -17.57
N ASP A 162 7.48 -15.67 -16.53
CA ASP A 162 8.69 -15.84 -15.74
C ASP A 162 9.83 -16.38 -16.60
N LEU A 163 10.96 -15.65 -16.62
CA LEU A 163 12.17 -16.06 -17.32
C LEU A 163 13.22 -16.42 -16.29
N LYS A 164 13.58 -17.71 -16.19
CA LYS A 164 14.54 -18.21 -15.19
C LYS A 164 14.15 -17.80 -13.75
N GLU A 165 12.86 -17.89 -13.43
CA GLU A 165 12.25 -17.50 -12.15
C GLU A 165 12.32 -16.00 -11.84
N ILE A 166 12.64 -15.16 -12.84
CA ILE A 166 12.59 -13.71 -12.71
C ILE A 166 11.18 -13.26 -13.09
N LYS A 167 10.44 -12.79 -12.09
CA LYS A 167 9.13 -12.16 -12.25
C LYS A 167 9.35 -10.76 -12.83
N SER A 168 8.72 -10.47 -13.96
CA SER A 168 8.90 -9.19 -14.67
C SER A 168 7.56 -8.51 -14.85
N LYS A 169 7.48 -7.23 -14.48
CA LYS A 169 6.27 -6.41 -14.62
C LYS A 169 6.62 -5.10 -15.31
N TYR A 170 5.89 -4.78 -16.36
CA TYR A 170 6.02 -3.52 -17.10
C TYR A 170 4.77 -2.70 -16.91
N SER A 171 4.92 -1.39 -16.69
CA SER A 171 3.79 -0.49 -16.51
C SER A 171 3.92 0.69 -17.45
N ILE A 172 2.79 1.14 -17.99
CA ILE A 172 2.67 2.39 -18.74
C ILE A 172 1.42 3.12 -18.29
N GLY A 173 1.50 4.43 -18.13
CA GLY A 173 0.33 5.19 -17.70
C GLY A 173 0.56 6.68 -17.59
N LEU A 174 -0.40 7.32 -16.93
CA LEU A 174 -0.41 8.73 -16.60
C LEU A 174 -0.34 8.88 -15.08
N ARG A 175 0.48 9.81 -14.60
CA ARG A 175 0.54 10.31 -13.23
C ARG A 175 0.20 11.80 -13.27
N GLY A 176 -1.03 12.15 -12.88
CA GLY A 176 -1.59 13.47 -13.17
C GLY A 176 -1.68 13.68 -14.68
N LEU A 177 -0.95 14.67 -15.19
CA LEU A 177 -0.85 14.95 -16.63
C LEU A 177 0.44 14.39 -17.28
N SER A 178 1.32 13.79 -16.48
CA SER A 178 2.63 13.30 -16.94
C SER A 178 2.55 11.83 -17.31
N THR A 179 3.06 11.47 -18.49
CA THR A 179 3.22 10.05 -18.86
C THR A 179 4.41 9.44 -18.13
N TYR A 180 4.32 8.14 -17.87
CA TYR A 180 5.43 7.36 -17.33
C TYR A 180 5.42 5.93 -17.88
N VAL A 181 6.60 5.32 -17.85
CA VAL A 181 6.81 3.90 -18.09
C VAL A 181 7.68 3.34 -16.96
N SER A 182 7.45 2.10 -16.56
CA SER A 182 8.32 1.43 -15.59
C SER A 182 8.51 -0.04 -15.90
N ALA A 183 9.63 -0.58 -15.44
CA ALA A 183 9.99 -1.98 -15.50
C ALA A 183 10.45 -2.41 -14.12
N ARG A 184 9.78 -3.44 -13.56
CA ARG A 184 10.08 -4.02 -12.26
C ARG A 184 10.44 -5.48 -12.43
N TYR A 185 11.51 -5.89 -11.79
CA TYR A 185 12.01 -7.26 -11.76
C TYR A 185 12.09 -7.72 -10.31
N SER A 186 11.67 -8.95 -10.04
CA SER A 186 11.95 -9.61 -8.76
C SER A 186 12.32 -11.07 -8.96
N LYS A 187 13.08 -11.60 -8.00
CA LYS A 187 13.42 -13.02 -7.96
C LYS A 187 13.47 -13.46 -6.51
N GLU A 188 12.83 -14.58 -6.21
CA GLU A 188 12.84 -15.19 -4.88
C GLU A 188 13.94 -16.25 -4.80
N PHE A 189 14.64 -16.28 -3.67
CA PHE A 189 15.64 -17.27 -3.33
C PHE A 189 15.32 -17.84 -1.95
N GLU A 190 15.23 -19.17 -1.85
CA GLU A 190 15.08 -19.82 -0.55
C GLU A 190 16.44 -20.24 -0.02
N LEU A 191 16.81 -19.73 1.16
CA LEU A 191 18.02 -20.10 1.88
C LEU A 191 17.65 -20.56 3.30
N GLN A 192 17.61 -21.89 3.49
CA GLN A 192 17.18 -22.51 4.74
C GLN A 192 15.75 -22.10 5.14
N LYS A 193 15.60 -21.21 6.12
CA LYS A 193 14.32 -20.68 6.62
C LYS A 193 14.07 -19.24 6.18
N TRP A 194 14.92 -18.70 5.31
CA TRP A 194 14.82 -17.35 4.80
C TRP A 194 14.37 -17.37 3.34
N ILE A 195 13.41 -16.53 3.00
CA ILE A 195 13.03 -16.19 1.64
C ILE A 195 13.63 -14.82 1.35
N ILE A 196 14.55 -14.75 0.41
CA ILE A 196 15.25 -13.53 0.04
C ILE A 196 14.71 -13.09 -1.32
N GLU A 197 14.22 -11.86 -1.39
CA GLU A 197 13.64 -11.32 -2.62
C GLU A 197 14.23 -9.94 -2.93
N PRO A 198 15.31 -9.86 -3.73
CA PRO A 198 15.67 -8.62 -4.39
C PRO A 198 14.62 -8.23 -5.43
N THR A 199 14.29 -6.96 -5.43
CA THR A 199 13.42 -6.31 -6.39
C THR A 199 14.11 -5.06 -6.92
N GLN A 200 14.02 -4.86 -8.22
CA GLN A 200 14.62 -3.73 -8.92
C GLN A 200 13.55 -3.09 -9.80
N GLU A 201 13.37 -1.79 -9.65
CA GLU A 201 12.37 -1.02 -10.39
C GLU A 201 13.06 0.17 -11.07
N PHE A 202 12.83 0.31 -12.37
CA PHE A 202 13.26 1.45 -13.17
C PHE A 202 12.01 2.15 -13.68
N GLU A 203 11.93 3.45 -13.50
CA GLU A 203 10.83 4.27 -14.00
C GLU A 203 11.40 5.45 -14.76
N TYR A 204 10.80 5.77 -15.91
CA TYR A 204 10.99 7.03 -16.59
C TYR A 204 9.67 7.77 -16.67
N SER A 205 9.66 9.05 -16.33
CA SER A 205 8.47 9.90 -16.45
C SER A 205 8.82 11.24 -17.09
N THR A 206 7.87 11.82 -17.80
CA THR A 206 8.05 13.13 -18.47
C THR A 206 8.23 14.30 -17.52
N LYS A 207 7.94 14.12 -16.23
CA LYS A 207 8.08 15.17 -15.21
C LYS A 207 9.28 14.96 -14.28
N TYR A 208 9.54 13.71 -13.90
CA TYR A 208 10.56 13.36 -12.89
C TYR A 208 11.77 12.66 -13.50
N ASP A 209 11.85 12.58 -14.82
CA ASP A 209 12.86 11.85 -15.58
C ASP A 209 13.02 10.42 -15.07
N PHE A 210 14.26 9.94 -15.01
CA PHE A 210 14.61 8.58 -14.63
C PHE A 210 14.65 8.43 -13.11
N SER A 211 14.15 7.31 -12.61
CA SER A 211 14.31 6.88 -11.24
C SER A 211 14.59 5.38 -11.15
N GLU A 212 15.32 5.03 -10.11
CA GLU A 212 15.74 3.68 -9.81
C GLU A 212 15.39 3.38 -8.34
N GLU A 213 14.75 2.25 -8.09
CA GLU A 213 14.40 1.80 -6.75
C GLU A 213 14.79 0.32 -6.58
N THR A 214 15.61 0.04 -5.59
CA THR A 214 16.01 -1.31 -5.20
C THR A 214 15.43 -1.60 -3.83
N ASN A 215 14.72 -2.73 -3.70
CA ASN A 215 14.36 -3.27 -2.38
C ASN A 215 14.85 -4.70 -2.26
N ILE A 216 15.40 -5.08 -1.11
CA ILE A 216 15.74 -6.47 -0.80
C ILE A 216 14.97 -6.86 0.45
N TYR A 217 14.10 -7.86 0.32
CA TYR A 217 13.33 -8.41 1.42
C TYR A 217 14.01 -9.69 1.92
N PHE A 218 14.26 -9.78 3.22
CA PHE A 218 14.69 -11.00 3.91
C PHE A 218 13.56 -11.43 4.83
N ASP A 219 12.82 -12.43 4.40
CA ASP A 219 11.60 -12.91 5.04
C ASP A 219 11.89 -14.21 5.78
N ARG A 220 11.59 -14.23 7.08
CA ARG A 220 11.66 -15.42 7.91
C ARG A 220 10.28 -15.70 8.50
N PRO A 221 9.47 -16.58 7.88
CA PRO A 221 8.29 -17.09 8.53
C PRO A 221 8.71 -17.93 9.75
N PHE A 222 8.09 -17.70 10.91
CA PHE A 222 8.28 -18.56 12.07
C PHE A 222 7.21 -19.66 12.12
N ASP A 223 5.99 -19.33 11.71
CA ASP A 223 4.85 -20.23 11.52
C ASP A 223 3.92 -19.67 10.42
N GLU A 224 2.72 -20.25 10.26
CA GLU A 224 1.72 -19.81 9.27
C GLU A 224 1.08 -18.44 9.57
N HIS A 225 1.40 -17.85 10.72
CA HIS A 225 0.76 -16.66 11.26
C HIS A 225 1.75 -15.56 11.66
N SER A 226 3.05 -15.81 11.61
CA SER A 226 4.08 -14.85 12.00
C SER A 226 5.24 -14.77 11.00
N LEU A 227 5.68 -13.55 10.75
CA LEU A 227 6.72 -13.21 9.78
C LEU A 227 7.63 -12.14 10.36
N PHE A 228 8.93 -12.43 10.37
CA PHE A 228 9.94 -11.40 10.52
C PHE A 228 10.50 -11.02 9.16
N ARG A 229 10.55 -9.71 8.88
CA ARG A 229 11.06 -9.15 7.63
C ARG A 229 12.13 -8.12 7.92
N THR A 230 13.30 -8.30 7.30
CA THR A 230 14.28 -7.22 7.15
C THR A 230 14.17 -6.68 5.73
N THR A 231 13.97 -5.38 5.59
CA THR A 231 13.90 -4.70 4.28
C THR A 231 15.07 -3.75 4.15
N LEU A 232 15.85 -3.91 3.09
CA LEU A 232 16.80 -2.92 2.61
C LEU A 232 16.16 -2.16 1.46
N HIS A 233 16.23 -0.84 1.49
CA HIS A 233 15.69 0.05 0.48
C HIS A 233 16.79 1.00 -0.02
N ARG A 234 16.81 1.26 -1.33
CA ARG A 234 17.62 2.31 -1.96
C ARG A 234 16.80 2.95 -3.08
N LYS A 235 16.88 4.27 -3.21
CA LYS A 235 16.25 5.00 -4.31
C LYS A 235 17.10 6.16 -4.81
N THR A 236 17.11 6.33 -6.13
CA THR A 236 17.71 7.49 -6.80
C THR A 236 16.73 8.04 -7.82
N GLN A 237 16.69 9.36 -7.99
CA GLN A 237 15.88 10.02 -9.00
C GLN A 237 16.70 11.13 -9.65
N ALA A 238 16.61 11.25 -10.97
CA ALA A 238 17.20 12.35 -11.70
C ALA A 238 16.65 13.71 -11.19
N GLY A 239 17.53 14.71 -11.11
CA GLY A 239 17.18 16.02 -10.56
C GLY A 239 17.12 16.09 -9.03
N ILE A 240 17.26 14.96 -8.33
CA ILE A 240 17.43 14.91 -6.87
C ILE A 240 18.86 14.49 -6.58
N ASP A 241 19.53 15.31 -5.78
CA ASP A 241 20.92 15.11 -5.40
C ASP A 241 21.04 13.95 -4.40
N GLY A 242 21.99 13.04 -4.66
CA GLY A 242 22.25 11.89 -3.80
C GLY A 242 21.27 10.71 -4.00
N PHE A 243 21.09 9.93 -2.95
CA PHE A 243 20.19 8.79 -2.93
C PHE A 243 19.59 8.58 -1.53
N ASP A 244 18.37 8.04 -1.51
CA ASP A 244 17.68 7.65 -0.30
C ASP A 244 17.98 6.19 -0.01
N TYR A 245 18.02 5.83 1.27
CA TYR A 245 18.19 4.46 1.70
C TYR A 245 17.47 4.21 3.02
N ALA A 246 17.04 2.97 3.23
CA ALA A 246 16.44 2.60 4.49
C ALA A 246 16.73 1.16 4.90
N LEU A 247 16.79 0.94 6.21
CA LEU A 247 16.75 -0.36 6.85
C LEU A 247 15.48 -0.44 7.67
N THR A 248 14.66 -1.45 7.44
CA THR A 248 13.46 -1.70 8.24
C THR A 248 13.49 -3.11 8.80
N PHE A 249 13.34 -3.24 10.11
CA PHE A 249 12.99 -4.49 10.77
C PHE A 249 11.50 -4.49 11.04
N SER A 250 10.80 -5.55 10.68
CA SER A 250 9.36 -5.68 10.91
C SER A 250 9.03 -7.07 11.40
N TYR A 251 8.15 -7.14 12.38
CA TYR A 251 7.54 -8.37 12.84
C TYR A 251 6.03 -8.24 12.71
N TYR A 252 5.42 -9.24 12.10
CA TYR A 252 3.98 -9.32 11.89
C TYR A 252 3.46 -10.60 12.52
N GLN A 253 2.30 -10.52 13.15
CA GLN A 253 1.62 -11.68 13.69
C GLN A 253 0.10 -11.56 13.50
N ALA A 254 -0.46 -12.49 12.74
CA ALA A 254 -1.90 -12.71 12.64
C ALA A 254 -2.36 -13.48 13.88
N LEU A 255 -3.17 -12.85 14.73
CA LEU A 255 -3.77 -13.50 15.89
C LEU A 255 -4.99 -14.35 15.49
N SER A 256 -5.61 -14.01 14.36
CA SER A 256 -6.71 -14.74 13.74
C SER A 256 -6.87 -14.28 12.29
N LYS A 257 -7.79 -14.90 11.54
CA LYS A 257 -8.19 -14.41 10.19
C LYS A 257 -8.72 -12.98 10.16
N LYS A 258 -9.05 -12.38 11.31
CA LYS A 258 -9.66 -11.05 11.41
C LYS A 258 -8.80 -10.03 12.17
N LYS A 259 -7.71 -10.45 12.82
CA LYS A 259 -6.92 -9.60 13.72
C LYS A 259 -5.44 -9.91 13.57
N GLY A 260 -4.63 -8.87 13.53
CA GLY A 260 -3.18 -9.02 13.55
C GLY A 260 -2.52 -7.77 14.10
N PHE A 261 -1.33 -7.96 14.63
CA PHE A 261 -0.48 -6.88 15.07
C PHE A 261 0.85 -6.91 14.34
N GLY A 262 1.50 -5.75 14.29
CA GLY A 262 2.84 -5.63 13.76
C GLY A 262 3.63 -4.60 14.55
N VAL A 263 4.95 -4.75 14.51
CA VAL A 263 5.90 -3.77 15.02
C VAL A 263 6.98 -3.58 13.98
N ALA A 264 7.36 -2.34 13.73
CA ALA A 264 8.41 -2.00 12.80
C ALA A 264 9.36 -0.96 13.39
N GLN A 265 10.66 -1.17 13.19
CA GLN A 265 11.71 -0.19 13.42
C GLN A 265 12.33 0.15 12.07
N ARG A 266 12.32 1.44 11.71
CA ARG A 266 12.87 1.95 10.45
C ARG A 266 13.97 2.97 10.73
N PHE A 267 15.03 2.87 9.94
CA PHE A 267 16.13 3.82 9.85
C PHE A 267 16.14 4.36 8.43
N TRP A 268 15.74 5.60 8.26
CA TRP A 268 15.72 6.28 6.96
C TRP A 268 16.91 7.21 6.87
N GLY A 269 17.64 7.16 5.77
CA GLY A 269 18.80 8.01 5.54
C GLY A 269 18.90 8.45 4.10
N ASN A 270 19.75 9.44 3.90
CA ASN A 270 19.98 10.05 2.60
C ASN A 270 21.46 10.38 2.51
N SER A 271 22.03 10.26 1.31
CA SER A 271 23.42 10.66 1.09
C SER A 271 23.59 12.18 0.99
N LYS A 272 22.50 12.88 0.65
CA LYS A 272 22.42 14.33 0.59
C LYS A 272 21.03 14.77 1.04
N TYR A 273 20.92 15.09 2.32
CA TYR A 273 19.72 15.62 2.97
C TYR A 273 19.85 17.11 3.15
N SER A 274 18.79 17.86 2.86
CA SER A 274 18.63 19.27 3.24
C SER A 274 17.15 19.55 3.40
N CYS A 275 16.78 20.37 4.40
CA CYS A 275 15.44 20.94 4.54
C CYS A 275 15.52 22.41 4.95
N ASP A 276 14.39 23.11 4.96
CA ASP A 276 14.37 24.55 5.28
C ASP A 276 14.82 24.83 6.72
N GLU A 277 14.50 23.93 7.67
CA GLU A 277 14.91 24.03 9.08
C GLU A 277 16.39 23.67 9.30
N GLU A 278 16.94 22.76 8.50
CA GLU A 278 18.32 22.26 8.57
C GLU A 278 18.96 22.33 7.16
N PRO A 279 19.38 23.53 6.71
CA PRO A 279 19.79 23.78 5.32
C PRO A 279 21.20 23.27 4.99
N ASN A 280 21.95 22.83 6.00
CA ASN A 280 23.28 22.27 5.78
C ASN A 280 23.14 20.84 5.24
N GLU A 281 23.82 20.55 4.12
CA GLU A 281 23.85 19.21 3.55
C GLU A 281 24.29 18.19 4.61
N PHE A 282 23.45 17.16 4.79
CA PHE A 282 23.68 16.08 5.73
C PHE A 282 23.71 14.74 5.00
N SER A 283 24.65 13.87 5.36
CA SER A 283 24.72 12.49 4.89
C SER A 283 24.62 11.57 6.09
N GLY A 284 23.57 10.75 6.14
CA GLY A 284 23.35 9.84 7.25
C GLY A 284 21.88 9.51 7.47
N ILE A 285 21.57 8.97 8.65
CA ILE A 285 20.19 8.65 9.05
C ILE A 285 19.46 9.94 9.42
N SER A 286 18.51 10.33 8.60
CA SER A 286 17.66 11.52 8.79
C SER A 286 16.44 11.23 9.67
N ASN A 287 16.01 9.97 9.79
CA ASN A 287 14.88 9.62 10.65
C ASN A 287 15.00 8.22 11.29
N TYR A 288 14.67 8.15 12.57
CA TYR A 288 14.43 6.91 13.31
C TYR A 288 12.95 6.79 13.60
N THR A 289 12.34 5.67 13.23
CA THR A 289 10.90 5.47 13.42
C THR A 289 10.60 4.14 14.08
N THR A 290 9.83 4.17 15.15
CA THR A 290 9.20 2.98 15.74
C THR A 290 7.70 3.07 15.50
N GLN A 291 7.13 2.04 14.89
CA GLN A 291 5.71 1.94 14.60
C GLN A 291 5.14 0.65 15.17
N PHE A 292 4.00 0.77 15.84
CA PHE A 292 3.14 -0.36 16.15
C PHE A 292 1.93 -0.32 15.22
N SER A 293 1.40 -1.46 14.83
CA SER A 293 0.18 -1.55 14.04
C SER A 293 -0.77 -2.57 14.64
N TRP A 294 -2.00 -2.17 14.90
CA TRP A 294 -3.10 -3.09 15.23
C TRP A 294 -4.13 -3.02 14.12
N ARG A 295 -4.31 -4.11 13.38
CA ARG A 295 -5.24 -4.21 12.26
C ARG A 295 -6.33 -5.22 12.58
N GLN A 296 -7.58 -4.85 12.32
CA GLN A 296 -8.71 -5.74 12.52
C GLN A 296 -9.82 -5.51 11.48
N ASN A 297 -10.37 -6.61 10.98
CA ASN A 297 -11.56 -6.60 10.13
C ASN A 297 -12.81 -6.40 11.02
N ILE A 298 -13.62 -5.38 10.73
CA ILE A 298 -14.82 -5.07 11.52
C ILE A 298 -16.02 -5.77 10.89
N PHE A 299 -16.70 -6.63 11.66
CA PHE A 299 -17.96 -7.32 11.33
C PHE A 299 -17.93 -8.26 10.10
N ARG A 300 -17.19 -7.93 9.03
CA ARG A 300 -17.12 -8.56 7.71
C ARG A 300 -15.71 -8.45 7.11
N LYS A 301 -15.46 -9.16 6.01
CA LYS A 301 -14.16 -9.16 5.30
C LYS A 301 -13.89 -7.88 4.51
N TRP A 302 -14.94 -7.11 4.19
CA TRP A 302 -14.87 -5.94 3.32
C TRP A 302 -14.58 -4.61 4.06
N VAL A 303 -14.56 -4.59 5.39
CA VAL A 303 -14.14 -3.43 6.22
C VAL A 303 -13.00 -3.82 7.15
N ALA A 304 -11.94 -3.03 7.15
CA ALA A 304 -10.87 -3.15 8.13
C ALA A 304 -10.50 -1.78 8.71
N TYR A 305 -10.19 -1.75 10.00
CA TYR A 305 -9.52 -0.60 10.60
C TYR A 305 -8.11 -0.96 11.02
N GLU A 306 -7.26 0.05 11.07
CA GLU A 306 -5.91 -0.09 11.57
C GLU A 306 -5.51 1.14 12.38
N ILE A 307 -4.92 0.90 13.55
CA ILE A 307 -4.40 1.95 14.43
C ILE A 307 -2.89 1.78 14.48
N GLN A 308 -2.16 2.86 14.23
CA GLN A 308 -0.70 2.86 14.28
C GLN A 308 -0.18 3.99 15.17
N PRO A 309 0.14 3.71 16.45
CA PRO A 309 0.99 4.56 17.26
C PRO A 309 2.41 4.55 16.70
N ILE A 310 2.99 5.73 16.52
CA ILE A 310 4.30 5.90 15.92
C ILE A 310 5.07 6.95 16.71
N VAL A 311 6.37 6.72 16.91
CA VAL A 311 7.32 7.75 17.33
C VAL A 311 8.39 7.90 16.27
N SER A 312 8.66 9.14 15.89
CA SER A 312 9.67 9.49 14.88
C SER A 312 10.62 10.51 15.46
N PHE A 313 11.91 10.32 15.20
CA PHE A 313 12.98 11.26 15.57
C PHE A 313 13.59 11.74 14.27
N HIS A 314 12.99 12.80 13.72
CA HIS A 314 13.39 13.34 12.42
C HIS A 314 14.41 14.46 12.57
N ARG A 315 15.37 14.53 11.65
CA ARG A 315 16.41 15.57 11.64
C ARG A 315 15.83 16.98 11.58
N GLN A 316 14.79 17.21 10.79
CA GLN A 316 14.09 18.51 10.70
C GLN A 316 13.59 19.06 12.04
N TYR A 317 13.43 18.19 13.05
CA TYR A 317 13.07 18.56 14.42
C TYR A 317 14.22 18.35 15.40
N ASN A 318 15.47 18.43 14.94
CA ASN A 318 16.65 18.16 15.78
C ASN A 318 16.61 16.79 16.48
N TYR A 319 15.98 15.80 15.85
CA TYR A 319 15.71 14.48 16.45
C TYR A 319 14.90 14.54 17.74
N GLU A 320 14.11 15.58 17.96
CA GLU A 320 13.08 15.57 19.00
C GLU A 320 11.97 14.58 18.64
N ALA A 321 11.36 13.98 19.66
CA ALA A 321 10.30 13.00 19.48
C ALA A 321 9.06 13.66 18.85
N ASN A 322 8.66 13.17 17.67
CA ASN A 322 7.36 13.42 17.08
C ASN A 322 6.44 12.22 17.37
N TYR A 323 5.47 12.42 18.25
CA TYR A 323 4.47 11.40 18.58
C TYR A 323 3.33 11.49 17.60
N MET A 324 3.04 10.37 16.94
CA MET A 324 2.02 10.30 15.92
C MET A 324 1.05 9.17 16.19
N LEU A 325 -0.21 9.39 15.85
CA LEU A 325 -1.25 8.39 15.88
C LEU A 325 -1.97 8.37 14.55
N ARG A 326 -1.83 7.26 13.83
CA ARG A 326 -2.44 7.07 12.53
C ARG A 326 -3.62 6.12 12.61
N PHE A 327 -4.72 6.49 11.97
CA PHE A 327 -5.90 5.67 11.82
C PHE A 327 -6.17 5.41 10.34
N TYR A 328 -6.41 4.16 10.00
CA TYR A 328 -6.93 3.76 8.70
C TYR A 328 -8.30 3.14 8.84
N LEU A 329 -9.18 3.45 7.88
CA LEU A 329 -10.41 2.72 7.63
C LEU A 329 -10.43 2.33 6.15
N ASP A 330 -10.33 1.03 5.91
CA ASP A 330 -10.33 0.42 4.59
C ASP A 330 -11.71 -0.16 4.27
N PHE A 331 -12.23 0.18 3.11
CA PHE A 331 -13.38 -0.46 2.48
C PHE A 331 -12.94 -1.16 1.20
N TYR A 332 -13.40 -2.39 1.00
CA TYR A 332 -13.08 -3.19 -0.16
C TYR A 332 -14.34 -3.61 -0.92
N PHE A 333 -14.30 -3.53 -2.25
CA PHE A 333 -15.38 -3.93 -3.16
C PHE A 333 -14.86 -4.81 -4.29
N GLY A 334 -15.65 -5.80 -4.71
CA GLY A 334 -15.26 -6.81 -5.70
C GLY A 334 -14.88 -8.17 -5.08
N ASN A 335 -13.99 -8.93 -5.74
CA ASN A 335 -13.51 -10.22 -5.25
C ASN A 335 -12.39 -10.03 -4.22
N ILE A 336 -12.78 -9.84 -2.95
CA ILE A 336 -11.85 -9.83 -1.82
C ILE A 336 -12.09 -11.06 -0.95
N ASP A 337 -11.11 -11.95 -0.92
CA ASP A 337 -11.08 -13.09 0.01
C ASP A 337 -10.64 -12.72 1.43
#